data_AF-A0AAW9BWX8-F1
#
_entry.id   AF-A0AAW9BWX8-F1
#
_cell.length_a   1.000
_cell.length_b   1.000
_cell.length_c   1.000
_cell.angle_alpha   90.00
_cell.angle_beta   90.00
_cell.angle_gamma   90.00
#
_symmetry.space_group_name_H-M   'P 1'
#
loop_
_entity.id
_entity.type
_entity.pdbx_description
1 polymer ?
#
loop_
_entity_poly.entity_id
_entity_poly.type
_entity_poly.pdbx_seq_one_letter_code
_entity_poly.pdbx_strand_id
1 'polypeptide(L)'
;MEQLKKDISLISGIAQLSTTLMGTGLFMIPAIAAGIAGHFSLWAWVLLFIAICPIALTFAQLGKRYPNAGGTAFFVRQAFNSRLESSVAWLFVSVIPVGVPAAIALAAGFLQQLLPTPINNHLFAQVLTVFLLILVTLLGTKSSGRLQTVIALSVFSLVGAFLFKGEINSADLSMPTLTTESIWSITAALGVM
;
A
#
# COMPACT_ATOMS: atom_id res chain seq x y z
N MET A 1 3.67 26.50 17.38
CA MET A 1 3.41 26.17 15.96
C MET A 1 4.67 25.52 15.42
N GLU A 2 4.74 24.18 15.44
CA GLU A 2 5.86 23.47 14.81
C GLU A 2 5.70 23.55 13.29
N GLN A 3 6.52 24.38 12.65
CA GLN A 3 6.64 24.36 11.19
C GLN A 3 7.38 23.09 10.78
N LEU A 4 6.85 22.38 9.78
CA LEU A 4 7.50 21.21 9.19
C LEU A 4 8.92 21.57 8.73
N LYS A 5 9.94 20.83 9.20
CA LYS A 5 11.26 20.87 8.58
C LYS A 5 11.12 20.45 7.12
N LYS A 6 11.42 21.36 6.20
CA LYS A 6 11.30 21.16 4.74
C LYS A 6 12.47 20.34 4.19
N ASP A 7 12.64 19.13 4.72
CA ASP A 7 13.76 18.24 4.36
C ASP A 7 13.37 17.25 3.25
N ILE A 8 12.09 17.19 2.85
CA ILE A 8 11.57 16.26 1.84
C ILE A 8 11.31 17.01 0.53
N SER A 9 12.01 16.62 -0.53
CA SER A 9 11.76 17.11 -1.90
C SER A 9 10.51 16.45 -2.49
N LEU A 10 9.91 17.06 -3.51
CA LEU A 10 8.71 16.52 -4.18
C LEU A 10 8.92 15.08 -4.68
N ILE A 11 10.07 14.81 -5.30
CA ILE A 11 10.43 13.47 -5.78
C ILE A 11 10.58 12.49 -4.62
N SER A 12 11.24 12.90 -3.52
CA SER A 12 11.38 12.06 -2.34
C SER A 12 10.03 11.77 -1.67
N GLY A 13 9.12 12.75 -1.66
CA GLY A 13 7.76 12.58 -1.15
C GLY A 13 6.93 11.61 -2.00
N ILE A 14 7.00 11.72 -3.33
CA ILE A 14 6.35 10.77 -4.25
C ILE A 14 6.91 9.37 -4.04
N ALA A 15 8.24 9.20 -4.04
CA ALA A 15 8.89 7.91 -3.85
C ALA A 15 8.51 7.26 -2.50
N GLN A 16 8.47 8.05 -1.42
CA GLN A 16 8.10 7.58 -0.10
C GLN A 16 6.61 7.15 -0.05
N LEU A 17 5.71 7.95 -0.62
CA LEU A 17 4.29 7.61 -0.70
C LEU A 17 4.07 6.35 -1.54
N SER A 18 4.66 6.30 -2.74
CA SER A 18 4.58 5.13 -3.63
C SER A 18 5.05 3.86 -2.93
N THR A 19 6.20 3.90 -2.25
CA THR A 19 6.73 2.69 -1.61
C THR A 19 5.93 2.29 -0.36
N THR A 20 5.36 3.25 0.36
CA THR A 20 4.46 2.96 1.49
C THR A 20 3.18 2.27 1.02
N LEU A 21 2.61 2.72 -0.11
CA LEU A 21 1.43 2.10 -0.73
C LEU A 21 1.74 0.75 -1.39
N MET A 22 2.95 0.58 -1.94
CA MET A 22 3.38 -0.67 -2.54
C MET A 22 3.47 -1.82 -1.52
N GLY A 23 3.67 -1.54 -0.22
CA GLY A 23 3.96 -2.52 0.83
C GLY A 23 3.17 -3.84 0.77
N THR A 24 2.16 -4.00 1.61
CA THR A 24 1.33 -5.22 1.63
C THR A 24 0.32 -5.25 0.48
N GLY A 25 -0.14 -4.07 0.06
CA GLY A 25 -1.21 -3.90 -0.93
C GLY A 25 -0.84 -4.44 -2.31
N LEU A 26 0.36 -4.13 -2.82
CA LEU A 26 0.75 -4.50 -4.18
C LEU A 26 0.80 -6.02 -4.41
N PHE A 27 1.18 -6.79 -3.39
CA PHE A 27 1.34 -8.23 -3.56
C PHE A 27 0.07 -9.02 -3.27
N MET A 28 -0.71 -8.61 -2.28
CA MET A 28 -1.88 -9.37 -1.84
C MET A 28 -3.16 -8.96 -2.57
N ILE A 29 -3.40 -7.66 -2.73
CA ILE A 29 -4.68 -7.16 -3.25
C ILE A 29 -4.92 -7.60 -4.69
N PRO A 30 -3.96 -7.49 -5.64
CA PRO A 30 -4.15 -8.02 -6.98
C PRO A 30 -4.44 -9.52 -7.01
N ALA A 31 -3.78 -10.30 -6.16
CA ALA A 31 -3.96 -11.75 -6.10
C ALA A 31 -5.37 -12.12 -5.60
N ILE A 32 -5.87 -11.44 -4.56
CA ILE A 32 -7.24 -11.64 -4.07
C ILE A 32 -8.25 -11.18 -5.11
N ALA A 33 -8.07 -9.99 -5.69
CA ALA A 33 -8.99 -9.44 -6.68
C ALA A 33 -9.09 -10.34 -7.92
N ALA A 34 -7.96 -10.87 -8.41
CA ALA A 34 -7.93 -11.85 -9.48
C ALA A 34 -8.51 -13.20 -9.07
N GLY A 35 -8.36 -13.62 -7.81
CA GLY A 35 -8.99 -14.82 -7.28
C GLY A 35 -10.52 -14.73 -7.25
N ILE A 36 -11.08 -13.54 -7.02
CA ILE A 36 -12.53 -13.30 -6.96
C ILE A 36 -13.13 -13.05 -8.34
N ALA A 37 -12.51 -12.17 -9.14
CA ALA A 37 -13.06 -11.68 -10.41
C ALA A 37 -12.38 -12.24 -11.66
N GLY A 38 -11.29 -13.02 -11.52
CA GLY A 38 -10.51 -13.50 -12.65
C GLY A 38 -10.06 -12.36 -13.56
N HIS A 39 -10.25 -12.52 -14.86
CA HIS A 39 -9.97 -11.50 -15.88
C HIS A 39 -10.75 -10.19 -15.66
N PHE A 40 -11.93 -10.24 -15.02
CA PHE A 40 -12.71 -9.03 -14.72
C PHE A 40 -12.10 -8.15 -13.63
N SER A 41 -11.05 -8.62 -12.92
CA SER A 41 -10.30 -7.80 -11.96
C SER A 41 -9.72 -6.53 -12.59
N LEU A 42 -9.43 -6.53 -13.90
CA LEU A 42 -8.98 -5.33 -14.61
C LEU A 42 -10.02 -4.20 -14.57
N TRP A 43 -11.31 -4.53 -14.68
CA TRP A 43 -12.38 -3.55 -14.54
C TRP A 43 -12.50 -3.03 -13.12
N ALA A 44 -12.33 -3.89 -12.11
CA ALA A 44 -12.28 -3.46 -10.71
C ALA A 44 -11.13 -2.47 -10.48
N TRP A 45 -9.94 -2.71 -11.03
CA TRP A 45 -8.81 -1.78 -10.95
C TRP A 45 -9.08 -0.42 -11.60
N VAL A 46 -9.71 -0.41 -12.80
CA VAL A 46 -10.07 0.83 -13.48
C VAL A 46 -11.09 1.63 -12.66
N LEU A 47 -12.14 0.97 -12.16
CA LEU A 47 -13.15 1.61 -11.33
C LEU A 47 -12.56 2.15 -10.03
N LEU A 48 -11.68 1.39 -9.37
CA LEU A 48 -10.97 1.82 -8.17
C LEU A 48 -10.09 3.05 -8.45
N PHE A 49 -9.36 3.04 -9.57
CA PHE A 49 -8.53 4.18 -9.98
C PHE A 49 -9.35 5.45 -10.20
N ILE A 50 -10.52 5.32 -10.83
CA ILE A 50 -11.43 6.46 -11.03
C ILE A 50 -12.00 6.92 -9.68
N ALA A 51 -12.37 6.00 -8.80
CA ALA A 51 -12.95 6.31 -7.49
C ALA A 51 -11.95 6.99 -6.54
N ILE A 52 -10.66 6.64 -6.59
CA ILE A 52 -9.63 7.25 -5.73
C ILE A 52 -9.19 8.64 -6.21
N CYS A 53 -9.28 8.93 -7.52
CA CYS A 53 -8.91 10.23 -8.10
C CYS A 53 -9.54 11.44 -7.38
N PRO A 54 -10.88 11.54 -7.22
CA PRO A 54 -11.48 12.70 -6.56
C PRO A 54 -10.99 12.84 -5.11
N ILE A 55 -10.84 11.73 -4.38
CA ILE A 55 -10.36 11.72 -2.99
C ILE A 55 -8.92 12.27 -2.95
N ALA A 56 -8.03 11.74 -3.78
CA ALA A 56 -6.64 12.17 -3.86
C ALA A 56 -6.51 13.65 -4.23
N LEU A 57 -7.31 14.13 -5.19
CA LEU A 57 -7.33 15.55 -5.58
C LEU A 57 -7.85 16.45 -4.46
N THR A 58 -8.87 16.03 -3.71
CA THR A 58 -9.35 16.78 -2.54
C THR A 58 -8.25 16.89 -1.48
N PHE A 59 -7.57 15.80 -1.14
CA PHE A 59 -6.47 15.84 -0.18
C PHE A 59 -5.28 16.67 -0.67
N ALA A 60 -4.98 16.64 -1.97
CA ALA A 60 -3.93 17.48 -2.55
C ALA A 60 -4.26 18.97 -2.43
N GLN A 61 -5.51 19.37 -2.71
CA GLN A 61 -5.96 20.75 -2.57
C GLN A 61 -5.96 21.21 -1.10
N LEU A 62 -6.46 20.38 -0.19
CA LEU A 62 -6.47 20.67 1.24
C LEU A 62 -5.06 20.78 1.82
N GLY A 63 -4.16 19.86 1.46
CA GLY A 63 -2.75 19.89 1.89
C GLY A 63 -2.01 21.14 1.39
N LYS A 64 -2.31 21.62 0.17
CA LYS A 64 -1.76 22.87 -0.35
C LYS A 64 -2.30 24.10 0.41
N ARG A 65 -3.58 24.10 0.77
CA ARG A 65 -4.24 25.23 1.43
C ARG A 65 -3.95 25.31 2.93
N TYR A 66 -3.78 24.17 3.59
CA TYR A 66 -3.63 24.05 5.04
C TYR A 66 -2.38 23.22 5.41
N PRO A 67 -1.16 23.76 5.22
CA PRO A 67 0.08 23.04 5.49
C PRO A 67 0.33 22.95 7.01
N ASN A 68 -0.15 21.87 7.63
CA ASN A 68 -0.02 21.63 9.07
C ASN A 68 0.51 20.22 9.34
N ALA A 69 1.37 20.08 10.37
CA ALA A 69 1.93 18.79 10.80
C ALA A 69 0.87 17.80 11.33
N GLY A 70 -0.31 18.28 11.74
CA GLY A 70 -1.44 17.44 12.17
C GLY A 70 -2.14 16.67 11.04
N GLY A 71 -1.73 16.88 9.79
CA GLY A 71 -2.19 16.09 8.64
C GLY A 71 -3.71 16.13 8.45
N THR A 72 -4.31 14.97 8.18
CA THR A 72 -5.75 14.84 7.88
C THR A 72 -6.64 15.23 9.07
N ALA A 73 -6.22 14.95 10.30
CA ALA A 73 -6.97 15.33 11.51
C ALA A 73 -7.11 16.86 11.64
N PHE A 74 -6.11 17.62 11.18
CA PHE A 74 -6.18 19.08 11.15
C PHE A 74 -7.28 19.60 10.22
N PHE A 75 -7.55 18.92 9.09
CA PHE A 75 -8.65 19.30 8.20
C PHE A 75 -10.02 19.13 8.89
N VAL A 76 -10.16 18.09 9.71
CA VAL A 76 -11.38 17.84 10.49
C VAL A 76 -11.56 18.91 11.57
N ARG A 77 -10.48 19.33 12.22
CA ARG A 77 -10.52 20.47 13.15
C ARG A 77 -11.04 21.73 12.48
N GLN A 78 -10.54 22.01 11.28
CA GLN A 78 -10.87 23.22 10.52
C GLN A 78 -12.33 23.23 10.05
N ALA A 79 -12.89 22.06 9.73
CA ALA A 79 -14.27 21.92 9.25
C ALA A 79 -15.30 21.80 10.38
N PHE A 80 -14.94 21.17 11.50
CA PHE A 80 -15.87 20.85 12.58
C PHE A 80 -15.43 21.42 13.94
N ASN A 81 -14.60 20.69 14.69
CA ASN A 81 -14.10 21.09 16.01
C ASN A 81 -12.94 20.17 16.48
N SER A 82 -12.33 20.53 17.61
CA SER A 82 -11.22 19.78 18.23
C SER A 82 -11.62 18.40 18.77
N ARG A 83 -12.90 18.18 19.12
CA ARG A 83 -13.37 16.87 19.60
C ARG A 83 -13.35 15.84 18.47
N LEU A 84 -13.85 16.24 17.29
CA LEU A 84 -13.84 15.39 16.09
C LEU A 84 -12.44 15.22 15.52
N GLU A 85 -11.57 16.24 15.61
CA GLU A 85 -10.14 16.11 15.35
C GLU A 85 -9.54 14.97 16.18
N SER A 86 -9.80 14.96 17.50
CA SER A 86 -9.28 13.92 18.40
C SER A 86 -9.84 12.53 18.05
N SER A 87 -11.16 12.43 17.78
CA SER A 87 -11.76 11.16 17.35
C SER A 87 -11.10 10.61 16.08
N VAL A 88 -10.88 11.46 15.07
CA VAL A 88 -10.25 11.05 13.81
C VAL A 88 -8.78 10.71 14.02
N ALA A 89 -8.05 11.47 14.84
CA ALA A 89 -6.68 11.14 15.21
C ALA A 89 -6.59 9.75 15.88
N TRP A 90 -7.51 9.44 16.80
CA TRP A 90 -7.62 8.13 17.42
C TRP A 90 -7.96 7.02 16.41
N LEU A 91 -8.84 7.29 15.44
CA LEU A 91 -9.11 6.35 14.35
C LEU A 91 -7.85 6.05 13.54
N PHE A 92 -7.06 7.06 13.17
CA PHE A 92 -5.79 6.85 12.48
C PHE A 92 -4.79 6.04 13.31
N VAL A 93 -4.68 6.32 14.61
CA VAL A 93 -3.81 5.54 15.51
C VAL A 93 -4.29 4.09 15.65
N SER A 94 -5.61 3.85 15.66
CA SER A 94 -6.19 2.52 15.78
C SER A 94 -5.95 1.61 14.56
N VAL A 95 -5.53 2.17 13.42
CA VAL A 95 -5.08 1.38 12.26
C VAL A 95 -3.75 0.67 12.54
N ILE A 96 -2.88 1.24 13.39
CA ILE A 96 -1.56 0.68 13.69
C ILE A 96 -1.65 -0.74 14.30
N PRO A 97 -2.41 -0.98 15.39
CA PRO A 97 -2.50 -2.32 15.98
C PRO A 97 -3.16 -3.36 15.07
N VAL A 98 -3.93 -2.96 14.05
CA VAL A 98 -4.55 -3.89 13.08
C VAL A 98 -3.63 -4.12 11.87
N GLY A 99 -3.05 -3.04 11.34
CA GLY A 99 -2.23 -3.06 10.13
C GLY A 99 -0.84 -3.66 10.35
N VAL A 100 -0.20 -3.39 11.49
CA VAL A 100 1.15 -3.90 11.76
C VAL A 100 1.19 -5.44 11.84
N PRO A 101 0.29 -6.12 12.59
CA PRO A 101 0.24 -7.58 12.57
C PRO A 101 -0.04 -8.17 11.20
N ALA A 102 -0.95 -7.58 10.42
CA ALA A 102 -1.25 -8.03 9.07
C ALA A 102 -0.02 -7.91 8.15
N ALA A 103 0.74 -6.80 8.25
CA ALA A 103 1.97 -6.61 7.49
C ALA A 103 3.07 -7.59 7.88
N ILE A 104 3.24 -7.86 9.19
CA ILE A 104 4.20 -8.86 9.68
C ILE A 104 3.80 -10.26 9.18
N ALA A 105 2.52 -10.62 9.24
CA ALA A 105 2.05 -11.92 8.77
C ALA A 105 2.34 -12.14 7.29
N LEU A 106 2.13 -11.11 6.45
CA LEU A 106 2.45 -11.17 5.02
C LEU A 106 3.94 -11.29 4.76
N ALA A 107 4.75 -10.43 5.39
CA ALA A 107 6.21 -10.49 5.24
C ALA A 107 6.78 -11.83 5.73
N ALA A 108 6.25 -12.37 6.84
CA ALA A 108 6.59 -13.69 7.35
C ALA A 108 6.19 -14.80 6.38
N GLY A 109 5.02 -14.71 5.74
CA GLY A 109 4.58 -15.66 4.72
C GLY A 109 5.52 -15.73 3.52
N PHE A 110 6.03 -14.59 3.05
CA PHE A 110 7.07 -14.57 2.01
C PHE A 110 8.40 -15.13 2.51
N LEU A 111 8.83 -14.75 3.72
CA LEU A 111 10.08 -15.23 4.31
C LEU A 111 10.04 -16.76 4.53
N GLN A 112 8.90 -17.28 4.95
CA GLN A 112 8.68 -18.70 5.20
C GLN A 112 8.94 -19.55 3.95
N GLN A 113 8.57 -19.07 2.76
CA GLN A 113 8.83 -19.77 1.49
C GLN A 113 10.31 -19.85 1.14
N LEU A 114 11.15 -18.98 1.71
CA LEU A 114 12.60 -18.97 1.54
C LEU A 114 13.33 -19.79 2.61
N LEU A 115 12.65 -20.19 3.68
CA LEU A 115 13.25 -20.96 4.77
C LEU A 115 13.42 -22.44 4.39
N PRO A 116 14.57 -23.05 4.72
CA PRO A 116 14.77 -24.49 4.63
C PRO A 116 13.67 -25.26 5.37
N THR A 117 13.23 -26.39 4.81
CA THR A 117 12.23 -27.30 5.39
C THR A 117 12.39 -27.60 6.88
N PRO A 118 13.59 -27.81 7.47
CA PRO A 118 13.71 -28.09 8.90
C PRO A 118 13.36 -26.91 9.82
N ILE A 119 13.40 -25.67 9.32
CA ILE A 119 13.09 -24.46 10.11
C ILE A 119 11.85 -23.72 9.60
N ASN A 120 11.08 -24.38 8.73
CA ASN A 120 9.86 -23.86 8.13
C ASN A 120 8.67 -23.94 9.10
N ASN A 121 8.72 -23.15 10.17
CA ASN A 121 7.63 -22.96 11.11
C ASN A 121 7.10 -21.53 10.99
N HIS A 122 5.77 -21.39 10.90
CA HIS A 122 5.09 -20.11 10.80
C HIS A 122 5.43 -19.15 11.95
N LEU A 123 5.49 -19.65 13.20
CA LEU A 123 5.87 -18.84 14.36
C LEU A 123 7.32 -18.35 14.26
N PHE A 124 8.22 -19.21 13.77
CA PHE A 124 9.62 -18.86 13.60
C PHE A 124 9.80 -17.78 12.54
N ALA A 125 9.11 -17.91 11.39
CA ALA A 125 9.13 -16.90 10.34
C ALA A 125 8.62 -15.54 10.86
N GLN A 126 7.53 -15.52 11.63
CA GLN A 126 7.00 -14.27 12.22
C GLN A 126 7.97 -13.63 13.21
N VAL A 127 8.53 -14.41 14.14
CA VAL A 127 9.52 -13.92 15.11
C VAL A 127 10.76 -13.38 14.39
N LEU A 128 11.24 -14.10 13.37
CA LEU A 128 12.38 -13.68 12.56
C LEU A 128 12.08 -12.37 11.79
N THR A 129 10.90 -12.24 11.20
CA THR A 129 10.46 -11.00 10.53
C THR A 129 10.45 -9.82 11.51
N VAL A 130 9.86 -9.98 12.70
CA VAL A 130 9.84 -8.93 13.72
C VAL A 130 11.26 -8.56 14.15
N PHE A 131 12.11 -9.55 14.38
CA PHE A 131 13.51 -9.34 14.74
C PHE A 131 14.26 -8.54 13.67
N LEU A 132 14.11 -8.90 12.38
CA LEU A 132 14.72 -8.17 11.26
C LEU A 132 14.21 -6.74 11.17
N LEU A 133 12.91 -6.50 11.35
CA LEU A 133 12.32 -5.16 11.36
C LEU A 133 12.88 -4.30 12.49
N ILE A 134 13.02 -4.85 13.70
CA ILE A 134 13.63 -4.17 14.84
C ILE A 134 15.09 -3.83 14.52
N LEU A 135 15.85 -4.78 13.97
CA LEU A 135 17.25 -4.60 13.61
C LEU A 135 17.42 -3.47 12.57
N VAL A 136 16.60 -3.46 11.52
CA VAL A 136 16.59 -2.38 10.51
C VAL A 136 16.23 -1.03 11.15
N THR A 137 15.29 -1.02 12.09
CA THR A 137 14.90 0.20 12.82
C THR A 137 16.05 0.73 13.69
N LEU A 138 16.79 -0.16 14.36
CA LEU A 138 17.95 0.18 15.19
C LEU A 138 19.16 0.65 14.38
N LEU A 139 19.36 0.16 13.15
CA LEU A 139 20.42 0.60 12.24
C LEU A 139 20.23 2.05 11.72
N GLY A 140 19.12 2.70 12.07
CA GLY A 140 18.89 4.13 11.86
C GLY A 140 18.06 4.47 10.62
N THR A 141 17.29 5.54 10.73
CA THR A 141 16.29 6.00 9.74
C THR A 141 16.88 6.36 8.37
N LYS A 142 18.14 6.80 8.30
CA LYS A 142 18.83 7.04 7.01
C LYS A 142 19.06 5.76 6.21
N SER A 143 19.23 4.62 6.88
CA SER A 143 19.37 3.31 6.24
C SER A 143 18.04 2.84 5.65
N SER A 144 16.94 3.10 6.38
CA SER A 144 15.58 2.75 5.96
C SER A 144 15.17 3.40 4.62
N GLY A 145 15.48 4.69 4.41
CA GLY A 145 15.15 5.36 3.13
C GLY A 145 15.89 4.79 1.91
N ARG A 146 17.17 4.41 2.07
CA ARG A 146 17.92 3.73 1.01
C ARG A 146 17.35 2.34 0.73
N LEU A 147 17.04 1.59 1.79
CA LEU A 147 16.44 0.26 1.68
C LEU A 147 15.09 0.33 0.95
N GLN A 148 14.26 1.32 1.29
CA GLN A 148 12.98 1.58 0.63
C GLN A 148 13.15 1.85 -0.88
N THR A 149 14.14 2.66 -1.25
CA THR A 149 14.45 2.94 -2.66
C THR A 149 14.90 1.68 -3.40
N VAL A 150 15.77 0.86 -2.80
CA VAL A 150 16.22 -0.42 -3.38
C VAL A 150 15.03 -1.37 -3.59
N ILE A 151 14.17 -1.53 -2.58
CA ILE A 151 12.98 -2.38 -2.68
C ILE A 151 12.07 -1.90 -3.81
N ALA A 152 11.79 -0.60 -3.90
CA ALA A 152 10.96 -0.05 -4.98
C ALA A 152 11.56 -0.36 -6.36
N LEU A 153 12.85 -0.11 -6.55
CA LEU A 153 13.56 -0.41 -7.81
C LEU A 153 13.54 -1.90 -8.13
N SER A 154 13.73 -2.77 -7.14
CA SER A 154 13.63 -4.22 -7.32
C SER A 154 12.23 -4.65 -7.77
N VAL A 155 11.18 -4.06 -7.21
CA VAL A 155 9.80 -4.35 -7.64
C VAL A 155 9.55 -3.87 -9.06
N PHE A 156 9.94 -2.64 -9.41
CA PHE A 156 9.84 -2.16 -10.80
C PHE A 156 10.61 -3.04 -11.78
N SER A 157 11.81 -3.48 -11.39
CA SER A 157 12.64 -4.38 -12.20
C SER A 157 11.98 -5.75 -12.35
N LEU A 158 11.36 -6.29 -11.30
CA LEU A 158 10.64 -7.57 -11.34
C LEU A 158 9.43 -7.48 -12.27
N VAL A 159 8.61 -6.44 -12.15
CA VAL A 159 7.46 -6.20 -13.05
C VAL A 159 7.94 -6.07 -14.50
N GLY A 160 8.99 -5.28 -14.74
CA GLY A 160 9.60 -5.16 -16.06
C GLY A 160 10.06 -6.51 -16.61
N ALA A 161 10.75 -7.32 -15.80
CA ALA A 161 11.20 -8.66 -16.19
C ALA A 161 10.03 -9.60 -16.53
N PHE A 162 8.91 -9.52 -15.81
CA PHE A 162 7.70 -10.27 -16.15
C PHE A 162 7.12 -9.84 -17.50
N LEU A 163 7.11 -8.55 -17.81
CA LEU A 163 6.64 -8.07 -19.12
C LEU A 163 7.55 -8.56 -20.25
N PHE A 164 8.88 -8.50 -20.08
CA PHE A 164 9.83 -8.95 -21.10
C PHE A 164 9.84 -10.47 -21.30
N LYS A 165 9.82 -11.24 -20.21
CA LYS A 165 9.89 -12.72 -20.29
C LYS A 165 8.52 -13.37 -20.54
N GLY A 166 7.44 -12.69 -20.17
CA GLY A 166 6.08 -13.19 -20.32
C GLY A 166 5.53 -13.06 -21.74
N GLU A 167 6.27 -12.48 -22.68
CA GLU A 167 5.85 -12.26 -24.08
C GLU A 167 4.46 -11.60 -24.19
N ILE A 168 4.08 -10.78 -23.20
CA ILE A 168 2.74 -10.22 -23.09
C ILE A 168 2.50 -9.29 -24.27
N ASN A 169 1.60 -9.71 -25.16
CA ASN A 169 1.29 -8.97 -26.37
C ASN A 169 0.05 -8.09 -26.16
N SER A 170 -0.19 -7.14 -27.06
CA SER A 170 -1.40 -6.31 -27.02
C SER A 170 -2.71 -7.11 -27.10
N ALA A 171 -2.64 -8.36 -27.58
CA ALA A 171 -3.75 -9.31 -27.57
C ALA A 171 -4.12 -9.83 -26.16
N ASP A 172 -3.15 -9.94 -25.25
CA ASP A 172 -3.39 -10.38 -23.86
C ASP A 172 -3.94 -9.24 -22.99
N LEU A 173 -3.75 -8.00 -23.44
CA LEU A 173 -4.28 -6.79 -22.82
C LEU A 173 -5.71 -6.47 -23.27
N SER A 174 -6.46 -7.48 -23.73
CA SER A 174 -7.87 -7.30 -24.09
C SER A 174 -8.74 -7.19 -22.84
N MET A 175 -9.46 -6.08 -22.69
CA MET A 175 -10.47 -5.94 -21.64
C MET A 175 -11.61 -6.95 -21.88
N PRO A 176 -11.99 -7.75 -20.87
CA PRO A 176 -13.08 -8.71 -21.03
C PRO A 176 -14.42 -7.97 -21.23
N THR A 177 -15.29 -8.54 -22.06
CA THR A 177 -16.63 -8.00 -22.33
C THR A 177 -17.50 -8.12 -21.08
N LEU A 178 -18.09 -7.01 -20.65
CA LEU A 178 -18.96 -6.96 -19.48
C LEU A 178 -20.25 -7.76 -19.72
N THR A 179 -20.48 -8.78 -18.90
CA THR A 179 -21.75 -9.52 -18.84
C THR A 179 -22.49 -9.17 -17.54
N THR A 180 -23.81 -9.32 -17.51
CA THR A 180 -24.61 -9.00 -16.30
C THR A 180 -24.15 -9.77 -15.06
N GLU A 181 -23.66 -11.01 -15.23
CA GLU A 181 -23.10 -11.81 -14.13
C GLU A 181 -21.73 -11.32 -13.64
N SER A 182 -20.93 -10.72 -14.53
CA SER A 182 -19.61 -10.19 -14.18
C SER A 182 -19.68 -9.01 -13.21
N ILE A 183 -20.79 -8.27 -13.18
CA ILE A 183 -20.97 -7.09 -12.31
C ILE A 183 -20.79 -7.47 -10.84
N TRP A 184 -21.39 -8.59 -10.41
CA TRP A 184 -21.27 -9.04 -9.03
C TRP A 184 -19.81 -9.33 -8.66
N SER A 185 -19.09 -10.05 -9.53
CA SER A 185 -17.68 -10.38 -9.30
C SER A 185 -16.78 -9.14 -9.25
N ILE A 186 -17.04 -8.15 -10.10
CA ILE A 186 -16.32 -6.86 -10.10
C ILE A 186 -16.59 -6.10 -8.80
N THR A 187 -17.84 -6.02 -8.36
CA THR A 187 -18.20 -5.35 -7.10
C THR A 187 -17.64 -6.07 -5.87
N ALA A 188 -17.60 -7.41 -5.89
CA ALA A 188 -17.01 -8.21 -4.82
C ALA A 188 -15.48 -8.01 -4.76
N ALA A 189 -14.81 -7.97 -5.91
CA ALA A 189 -13.39 -7.63 -5.98
C ALA A 189 -13.13 -6.20 -5.47
N LEU A 190 -13.95 -5.21 -5.87
CA LEU A 190 -13.85 -3.85 -5.35
C LEU A 190 -14.03 -3.77 -3.82
N GLY A 191 -14.85 -4.64 -3.23
CA GLY A 191 -15.09 -4.64 -1.79
C GLY A 191 -13.88 -5.07 -0.95
N VAL A 192 -12.89 -5.74 -1.55
CA VAL A 192 -11.66 -6.19 -0.87
C VAL A 192 -10.42 -5.39 -1.27
N MET A 193 -10.55 -4.44 -2.19
CA MET A 193 -9.47 -3.56 -2.67
C MET A 193 -9.53 -2.20 -1.99
#